data_AF-A0AAE0TPX0-F1
#
_entry.id   AF-A0AAE0TPX0-F1
#
_cell.length_a   1.000
_cell.length_b   1.000
_cell.length_c   1.000
_cell.angle_alpha   90.00
_cell.angle_beta   90.00
_cell.angle_gamma   90.00
#
_symmetry.space_group_name_H-M   'P 1'
#
loop_
_entity.id
_entity.type
_entity.pdbx_description
1 polymer ?
#
loop_
_entity_poly.entity_id
_entity_poly.type
_entity_poly.pdbx_seq_one_letter_code
_entity_poly.pdbx_strand_id
1 'polypeptide(L)'
;MSLSPSQIGGMVRDYTFVGLDLHDGSLYCVTVVVCNGAKLCTSAMSLRFLVDSSPPSPGMFAIDTDHAANLQRQPEDWMKWSIYNVDLAWLGFSDLHSGIKFYKINIGSTYMGSDLNR
;
A
#
# COMPACT_ATOMS: atom_id res chain seq x y z
N MET A 1 17.00 10.57 -6.77
CA MET A 1 17.05 12.02 -7.08
C MET A 1 17.03 12.77 -5.76
N SER A 2 17.90 13.77 -5.53
CA SER A 2 17.91 14.53 -4.28
C SER A 2 17.15 15.84 -4.45
N LEU A 3 16.16 16.08 -3.60
CA LEU A 3 15.45 17.36 -3.53
C LEU A 3 16.38 18.46 -3.00
N SER A 4 16.17 19.70 -3.42
CA SER A 4 16.95 20.83 -2.92
C SER A 4 16.71 21.03 -1.41
N PRO A 5 17.76 21.23 -0.60
CA PRO A 5 17.61 21.49 0.83
C PRO A 5 16.82 22.78 1.06
N SER A 6 15.92 22.76 2.06
CA SER A 6 15.25 23.97 2.55
C SER A 6 15.85 24.41 3.86
N GLN A 7 16.12 25.71 4.01
CA GLN A 7 16.57 26.28 5.27
C GLN A 7 15.38 26.55 6.18
N ILE A 8 15.46 26.05 7.41
CA ILE A 8 14.43 26.20 8.44
C ILE A 8 15.03 26.99 9.61
N GLY A 9 14.19 27.75 10.32
CA GLY A 9 14.64 28.50 11.51
C GLY A 9 15.18 27.56 12.60
N GLY A 10 16.32 27.92 13.21
CA GLY A 10 17.05 27.03 14.12
C GLY A 10 16.35 26.65 15.43
N MET A 11 15.23 27.30 15.77
CA MET A 11 14.41 26.94 16.95
C MET A 11 13.17 26.11 16.59
N VAL A 12 12.94 25.83 15.31
CA VAL A 12 11.79 25.04 14.85
C VAL A 12 12.03 23.57 15.21
N ARG A 13 11.03 22.95 15.85
CA ARG A 13 11.06 21.53 16.22
C ARG A 13 10.39 20.64 15.18
N ASP A 14 9.32 21.15 14.58
CA ASP A 14 8.50 20.44 13.60
C ASP A 14 8.38 21.28 12.34
N TYR A 15 8.55 20.65 11.19
CA TYR A 15 8.42 21.30 9.90
C TYR A 15 7.77 20.36 8.89
N THR A 16 6.80 20.87 8.14
CA THR A 16 6.09 20.11 7.10
C THR A 16 6.48 20.67 5.74
N PHE A 17 7.09 19.82 4.92
CA PHE A 17 7.29 20.12 3.51
C PHE A 17 5.97 19.96 2.76
N VAL A 18 5.67 20.89 1.86
CA VAL A 18 4.47 20.86 0.99
C VAL A 18 4.91 21.04 -0.46
N GLY A 19 4.10 20.54 -1.39
CA GLY A 19 4.39 20.66 -2.83
C GLY A 19 5.65 19.91 -3.28
N LEU A 20 6.00 18.83 -2.57
CA LEU A 20 7.07 17.94 -3.00
C LEU A 20 6.60 17.09 -4.17
N ASP A 21 7.46 16.94 -5.18
CA ASP A 21 7.25 16.00 -6.28
C ASP A 21 7.78 14.61 -5.87
N LEU A 22 6.95 13.90 -5.10
CA LEU A 22 7.23 12.52 -4.66
C LEU A 22 6.56 11.54 -5.60
N HIS A 23 7.22 10.42 -5.87
CA HIS A 23 6.71 9.38 -6.75
C HIS A 23 6.36 8.13 -5.97
N ASP A 24 5.19 7.56 -6.26
CA ASP A 24 4.77 6.27 -5.72
C ASP A 24 5.79 5.17 -6.08
N GLY A 25 5.96 4.20 -5.18
CA GLY A 25 6.93 3.11 -5.33
C GLY A 25 8.37 3.50 -5.00
N SER A 26 8.64 4.78 -4.73
CA SER A 26 10.00 5.25 -4.40
C SER A 26 10.24 5.31 -2.90
N LEU A 27 11.45 4.91 -2.49
CA LEU A 27 11.92 5.03 -1.11
C LEU A 27 12.61 6.39 -0.90
N TYR A 28 12.17 7.12 0.11
CA TYR A 28 12.73 8.39 0.52
C TYR A 28 13.31 8.32 1.93
N CYS A 29 14.27 9.19 2.21
CA CYS A 29 14.73 9.50 3.56
C CYS A 29 14.86 11.01 3.70
N VAL A 30 14.77 11.49 4.94
CA VAL A 30 14.96 12.90 5.27
C VAL A 30 16.29 13.05 5.97
N THR A 31 17.11 13.97 5.48
CA THR A 31 18.36 14.36 6.14
C THR A 31 18.21 15.76 6.71
N VAL A 32 18.44 15.90 8.00
CA VAL A 32 18.48 17.19 8.71
C VAL A 32 19.94 17.57 8.90
N VAL A 33 20.31 18.79 8.50
CA VAL A 33 21.64 19.36 8.72
C VAL A 33 21.50 20.59 9.60
N VAL A 34 22.24 20.64 10.72
CA VAL A 34 22.20 21.73 11.69
C VAL A 34 23.59 22.32 11.83
N CYS A 35 23.71 23.64 11.70
CA CYS A 35 24.98 24.36 11.85
C CYS A 35 24.91 25.35 13.02
N ASN A 36 26.00 25.47 13.78
CA ASN A 36 26.13 26.51 14.80
C ASN A 36 26.67 27.83 14.19
N GLY A 37 26.78 28.89 15.00
CA GLY A 37 27.27 30.21 14.57
C GLY A 37 28.73 30.24 14.08
N ALA A 38 29.51 29.19 14.37
CA ALA A 38 30.88 29.02 13.87
C ALA A 38 30.93 28.24 12.54
N LYS A 39 29.78 27.98 11.91
CA LYS A 39 29.63 27.18 10.68
C LYS A 39 30.02 25.70 10.82
N LEU A 40 30.07 25.19 12.05
CA LEU A 40 30.23 23.75 12.27
C LEU A 40 28.87 23.08 12.15
N CYS A 41 28.75 22.08 11.27
CA CYS A 41 27.50 21.40 10.97
C CYS A 41 27.52 19.92 11.37
N THR A 42 26.38 19.40 11.81
CA THR A 42 26.11 17.97 12.01
C THR A 42 24.86 17.56 11.24
N SER A 43 24.70 16.27 10.97
CA SER A 43 23.55 15.75 10.24
C SER A 43 22.98 14.47 10.83
N ALA A 44 21.68 14.30 10.73
CA ALA A 44 20.96 13.07 11.06
C ALA A 44 20.05 12.68 9.89
N MET A 45 19.85 11.38 9.69
CA MET A 45 19.03 10.85 8.61
C MET A 45 17.94 9.92 9.17
N SER A 46 16.73 10.02 8.62
CA SER A 46 15.63 9.13 8.96
C SER A 46 15.87 7.71 8.42
N LEU A 47 15.07 6.76 8.89
CA LEU A 47 14.87 5.52 8.16
C LEU A 47 14.24 5.80 6.79
N ARG A 48 14.43 4.87 5.87
CA ARG A 48 13.76 4.93 4.56
C ARG A 48 12.28 4.61 4.73
N PHE A 49 11.44 5.35 4.03
CA PHE A 49 9.99 5.09 3.94
C PHE A 49 9.56 5.07 2.47
N LEU A 50 8.56 4.24 2.18
CA LEU A 50 7.95 4.13 0.87
C LEU A 50 6.87 5.21 0.74
N VAL A 51 6.88 5.94 -0.36
CA VAL A 51 5.73 6.75 -0.77
C VAL A 51 4.82 5.85 -1.60
N ASP A 52 3.58 5.72 -1.15
CA ASP A 52 2.53 5.03 -1.89
C ASP A 52 1.18 5.66 -1.55
N SER A 53 0.60 6.32 -2.54
CA SER A 53 -0.73 6.91 -2.51
C SER A 53 -1.75 6.12 -3.32
N SER A 54 -1.33 5.04 -3.98
CA SER A 54 -2.17 4.23 -4.85
C SER A 54 -2.99 3.20 -4.06
N PRO A 55 -4.26 2.96 -4.42
CA PRO A 55 -5.00 1.84 -3.87
C PRO A 55 -4.62 0.53 -4.56
N PRO A 56 -4.83 -0.63 -3.91
CA PRO A 56 -4.75 -1.91 -4.59
C PRO A 56 -5.69 -1.97 -5.79
N SER A 57 -5.20 -2.51 -6.90
CA SER A 57 -6.02 -2.82 -8.07
C SER A 57 -7.00 -3.96 -7.77
N PRO A 58 -8.25 -3.85 -8.25
CA PRO A 58 -9.25 -4.88 -8.03
C PRO A 58 -8.90 -6.15 -8.80
N GLY A 59 -9.05 -7.28 -8.12
CA GLY A 59 -9.10 -8.59 -8.76
C GLY A 59 -10.54 -9.09 -8.87
N MET A 60 -10.68 -10.40 -9.04
CA MET A 60 -11.97 -11.08 -9.09
C MET A 60 -11.92 -12.45 -8.41
N PHE A 61 -13.09 -12.95 -8.03
CA PHE A 61 -13.22 -14.34 -7.61
C PHE A 61 -12.87 -15.26 -8.78
N ALA A 62 -12.28 -16.40 -8.47
CA ALA A 62 -11.83 -17.37 -9.45
C ALA A 62 -12.98 -18.17 -10.08
N ILE A 63 -14.20 -17.64 -10.17
CA ILE A 63 -15.36 -18.32 -10.77
C ILE A 63 -15.70 -17.67 -12.11
N ASP A 64 -15.85 -18.49 -13.15
CA ASP A 64 -16.37 -18.09 -14.47
C ASP A 64 -15.73 -16.80 -15.04
N THR A 65 -14.39 -16.72 -14.99
CA THR A 65 -13.65 -15.53 -15.44
C THR A 65 -13.18 -15.70 -16.88
N ASP A 66 -13.46 -14.75 -17.76
CA ASP A 66 -13.03 -14.70 -19.17
C ASP A 66 -11.61 -14.14 -19.37
N HIS A 67 -10.77 -14.19 -18.33
CA HIS A 67 -9.45 -13.57 -18.34
C HIS A 67 -8.43 -14.26 -19.24
N ALA A 68 -7.62 -13.45 -19.93
CA ALA A 68 -6.62 -13.88 -20.92
C ALA A 68 -5.39 -14.64 -20.36
N ALA A 69 -5.28 -14.77 -19.03
CA ALA A 69 -4.18 -15.51 -18.42
C ALA A 69 -4.50 -17.01 -18.42
N ASN A 70 -3.83 -17.77 -19.31
CA ASN A 70 -3.90 -19.24 -19.35
C ASN A 70 -3.21 -19.84 -18.11
N LEU A 71 -3.90 -19.81 -16.97
CA LEU A 71 -3.50 -20.47 -15.75
C LEU A 71 -4.25 -21.81 -15.70
N GLN A 72 -3.54 -22.95 -15.60
CA GLN A 72 -4.12 -24.25 -15.26
C GLN A 72 -4.73 -24.19 -13.84
N ARG A 73 -5.88 -23.52 -13.66
CA ARG A 73 -6.30 -23.05 -12.33
C ARG A 73 -7.82 -23.03 -12.08
N GLN A 74 -8.55 -23.92 -12.74
CA GLN A 74 -9.99 -24.07 -12.52
C GLN A 74 -10.40 -25.54 -12.35
N PRO A 75 -9.96 -26.28 -11.31
CA PRO A 75 -10.75 -27.40 -10.84
C PRO A 75 -12.06 -26.83 -10.27
N GLU A 76 -13.19 -27.37 -10.72
CA GLU A 76 -14.54 -27.06 -10.20
C GLU A 76 -14.64 -27.16 -8.66
N ASP A 77 -13.63 -27.75 -8.02
CA ASP A 77 -13.55 -27.98 -6.58
C ASP A 77 -12.92 -26.86 -5.73
N TRP A 78 -12.41 -25.77 -6.31
CA TRP A 78 -11.65 -24.75 -5.54
C TRP A 78 -12.51 -23.70 -4.84
N MET A 79 -13.75 -23.53 -5.28
CA MET A 79 -14.73 -22.71 -4.61
C MET A 79 -15.95 -23.56 -4.28
N LYS A 80 -16.13 -23.85 -2.99
CA LYS A 80 -17.23 -24.68 -2.50
C LYS A 80 -17.94 -23.96 -1.38
N TRP A 81 -19.21 -24.27 -1.20
CA TRP A 81 -19.94 -23.80 -0.04
C TRP A 81 -20.79 -24.94 0.51
N SER A 82 -20.93 -24.95 1.82
CA SER A 82 -21.84 -25.79 2.57
C SER A 82 -22.55 -24.94 3.62
N ILE A 83 -23.41 -25.56 4.42
CA ILE A 83 -24.01 -24.89 5.58
C ILE A 83 -22.99 -24.56 6.69
N TYR A 84 -21.77 -25.11 6.63
CA TYR A 84 -20.74 -24.95 7.68
C TYR A 84 -19.49 -24.22 7.22
N ASN A 85 -19.16 -24.23 5.92
CA ASN A 85 -17.93 -23.64 5.40
C ASN A 85 -18.15 -23.01 4.03
N VAL A 86 -17.33 -22.01 3.73
CA VAL A 86 -17.21 -21.39 2.41
C VAL A 86 -15.73 -21.37 2.05
N ASP A 87 -15.39 -22.05 0.98
CA ASP A 87 -14.06 -22.08 0.40
C ASP A 87 -14.04 -21.08 -0.76
N LEU A 88 -13.13 -20.12 -0.71
CA LEU A 88 -13.04 -19.02 -1.67
C LEU A 88 -11.66 -18.99 -2.32
N ALA A 89 -11.65 -18.72 -3.62
CA ALA A 89 -10.44 -18.46 -4.39
C ALA A 89 -10.61 -17.15 -5.18
N TRP A 90 -9.56 -16.35 -5.26
CA TRP A 90 -9.54 -15.10 -6.02
C TRP A 90 -8.16 -14.87 -6.65
N LEU A 91 -8.13 -14.04 -7.68
CA LEU A 91 -6.93 -13.68 -8.42
C LEU A 91 -6.99 -12.22 -8.88
N GLY A 92 -5.84 -11.69 -9.31
CA GLY A 92 -5.75 -10.38 -9.95
C GLY A 92 -5.70 -9.19 -8.99
N PHE A 93 -6.00 -9.38 -7.71
CA PHE A 93 -5.74 -8.34 -6.71
C PHE A 93 -4.23 -8.09 -6.65
N SER A 94 -3.83 -6.85 -6.86
CA SER A 94 -2.41 -6.48 -6.79
C SER A 94 -2.23 -5.04 -6.37
N ASP A 95 -1.13 -4.76 -5.70
CA ASP A 95 -0.67 -3.42 -5.40
C ASP A 95 0.82 -3.41 -5.74
N LEU A 96 1.20 -2.58 -6.71
CA LEU A 96 2.54 -2.59 -7.28
C LEU A 96 3.57 -1.93 -6.36
N HIS A 97 3.13 -1.00 -5.51
CA HIS A 97 4.03 -0.15 -4.74
C HIS A 97 4.23 -0.69 -3.33
N SER A 98 3.16 -0.96 -2.60
CA SER A 98 3.25 -1.45 -1.20
C SER A 98 2.80 -2.90 -1.02
N GLY A 99 2.15 -3.48 -2.02
CA GLY A 99 1.60 -4.82 -1.92
C GLY A 99 0.33 -4.88 -1.06
N ILE A 100 -0.28 -6.07 -0.97
CA ILE A 100 -1.55 -6.24 -0.26
C ILE A 100 -1.29 -6.65 1.17
N LYS A 101 -1.73 -5.82 2.13
CA LYS A 101 -1.59 -6.10 3.56
C LYS A 101 -2.55 -7.17 4.07
N PHE A 102 -3.83 -7.08 3.70
CA PHE A 102 -4.86 -8.04 4.08
C PHE A 102 -6.05 -7.96 3.12
N TYR A 103 -6.84 -9.02 3.09
CA TYR A 103 -8.14 -9.06 2.43
C TYR A 103 -9.25 -8.97 3.49
N LYS A 104 -10.35 -8.29 3.15
CA LYS A 104 -11.59 -8.33 3.93
C LYS A 104 -12.65 -8.94 3.03
N ILE A 105 -13.35 -9.93 3.56
CA ILE A 105 -14.39 -10.67 2.85
C ILE A 105 -15.70 -10.34 3.55
N ASN A 106 -16.73 -10.01 2.75
CA ASN A 106 -18.08 -9.84 3.25
C ASN A 106 -18.95 -11.01 2.75
N ILE A 107 -19.63 -11.69 3.68
CA ILE A 107 -20.58 -12.75 3.33
C ILE A 107 -21.95 -12.36 3.86
N GLY A 108 -22.93 -12.30 2.96
CA GLY A 108 -24.32 -11.98 3.28
C GLY A 108 -25.30 -12.56 2.29
N SER A 109 -26.56 -12.60 2.70
CA SER A 109 -27.72 -13.10 1.97
C SER A 109 -28.26 -12.12 0.92
N THR A 110 -27.73 -10.89 0.90
CA THR A 110 -28.09 -9.82 -0.04
C THR A 110 -26.84 -9.21 -0.69
N TYR A 111 -27.02 -8.51 -1.80
CA TYR A 111 -25.92 -7.78 -2.46
C TYR A 111 -25.27 -6.79 -1.48
N MET A 112 -23.95 -6.87 -1.33
CA MET A 112 -23.16 -6.10 -0.35
C MET A 112 -23.53 -6.36 1.12
N GLY A 113 -24.24 -7.45 1.41
CA GLY A 113 -24.54 -7.89 2.77
C GLY A 113 -23.30 -8.38 3.53
N SER A 114 -23.40 -8.38 4.85
CA SER A 114 -22.29 -8.65 5.77
C SER A 114 -22.72 -9.54 6.96
N ASP A 115 -23.72 -10.39 6.75
CA ASP A 115 -24.39 -11.19 7.80
C ASP A 115 -23.42 -12.02 8.66
N LEU A 116 -22.27 -12.43 8.10
CA LEU A 116 -21.27 -13.24 8.79
C LEU A 116 -19.99 -12.48 9.17
N ASN A 117 -19.95 -11.16 8.96
CA ASN A 117 -18.79 -10.36 9.32
C ASN A 117 -18.93 -9.92 10.78
N ARG A 118 -18.06 -10.40 11.66
CA ARG A 118 -17.97 -9.96 13.05
C ARG A 118 -16.74 -9.10 13.29
#